data_AF-A0A953QVX2-F1
#
_entry.id   AF-A0A953QVX2-F1
#
_cell.length_a   1.000
_cell.length_b   1.000
_cell.length_c   1.000
_cell.angle_alpha   90.00
_cell.angle_beta   90.00
_cell.angle_gamma   90.00
#
_symmetry.space_group_name_H-M   'P 1'
#
loop_
_entity.id
_entity.type
_entity.pdbx_description
1 polymer ?
#
loop_
_entity_poly.entity_id
_entity_poly.type
_entity_poly.pdbx_seq_one_letter_code
_entity_poly.pdbx_strand_id
1 'polypeptide(L)' 'MSTSLLASFRPVSRLVATDLLQLIGNMPLIRMQHLARELPGIEIYGKAEFFNPGGQ' A
#
# COMPACT_ATOMS: atom_id res chain seq x y z
N MET A 1 7.42 -25.94 9.05
CA MET A 1 8.12 -25.28 7.92
C MET A 1 7.53 -23.89 7.78
N SER A 2 8.12 -22.92 8.48
CA SER A 2 7.59 -21.56 8.64
C SER A 2 8.25 -20.64 7.62
N THR A 3 7.57 -20.37 6.51
CA THR A 3 8.01 -19.39 5.52
C THR A 3 7.58 -18.01 5.97
N SER A 4 8.32 -17.40 6.90
CA SER A 4 8.19 -15.96 7.10
C SER A 4 8.86 -15.27 5.91
N LEU A 5 8.06 -14.93 4.89
CA LEU A 5 8.43 -13.82 4.01
C LEU A 5 8.50 -12.58 4.91
N LEU A 6 9.71 -12.24 5.36
CA LEU A 6 10.01 -10.91 5.85
C LEU A 6 9.83 -9.99 4.65
N ALA A 7 8.59 -9.56 4.41
CA ALA A 7 8.33 -8.33 3.71
C ALA A 7 9.21 -7.30 4.40
N SER A 8 10.28 -6.87 3.71
CA SER A 8 11.25 -5.94 4.26
C SER A 8 10.47 -4.75 4.81
N PHE A 9 10.43 -4.65 6.14
CA PHE A 9 9.81 -3.52 6.80
C PHE A 9 10.74 -2.35 6.50
N ARG A 10 10.48 -1.65 5.39
CA ARG A 10 11.11 -0.37 5.13
C ARG A 10 10.56 0.54 6.21
N PRO A 11 11.38 1.01 7.18
CA PRO A 11 10.90 2.05 8.07
C PRO A 11 10.43 3.17 7.16
N VAL A 12 9.16 3.56 7.28
CA VAL A 12 8.66 4.78 6.65
C VAL A 12 9.45 5.88 7.31
N SER A 13 10.56 6.27 6.68
CA SER A 13 11.26 7.49 7.04
C SER A 13 10.19 8.57 7.04
N ARG A 14 10.08 9.32 8.13
CA ARG A 14 9.21 10.49 8.16
C ARG A 14 9.79 11.47 7.15
N LEU A 15 9.32 11.38 5.91
CA LEU A 15 9.66 12.32 4.87
C LEU A 15 9.04 13.64 5.30
N VAL A 16 9.89 14.56 5.76
CA VAL A 16 9.52 15.97 5.80
C VAL A 16 9.68 16.45 4.37
N ALA A 17 8.59 16.36 3.60
CA ALA A 17 8.57 16.83 2.24
C ALA A 17 8.76 18.36 2.23
N THR A 18 9.70 18.84 1.41
CA THR A 18 9.94 20.26 1.19
C THR A 18 9.22 20.80 -0.05
N ASP A 19 8.66 19.91 -0.87
CA ASP A 19 7.89 20.23 -2.07
C ASP A 19 6.76 19.19 -2.31
N LEU A 20 5.70 19.61 -3.02
CA LEU A 20 4.52 18.78 -3.31
C LEU A 20 4.87 17.53 -4.12
N LEU A 21 5.82 17.62 -5.06
CA LEU A 21 6.18 16.48 -5.92
C LEU A 21 6.83 15.34 -5.13
N GLN A 22 7.42 15.62 -3.96
CA GLN A 22 7.99 14.61 -3.08
C GLN A 22 6.93 13.74 -2.37
N LEU A 23 5.66 14.16 -2.42
CA LEU A 23 4.53 13.40 -1.89
C LEU A 23 3.92 12.44 -2.92
N ILE A 24 4.40 12.44 -4.16
CA ILE A 24 3.95 11.51 -5.20
C ILE A 24 4.53 10.11 -4.93
N GLY A 25 3.68 9.08 -4.99
CA GLY A 25 4.05 7.69 -4.74
C GLY A 25 3.95 7.30 -3.27
N ASN A 26 4.46 6.11 -2.93
CA ASN A 26 4.27 5.48 -1.60
C ASN A 26 2.79 5.30 -1.20
N MET A 27 1.92 5.10 -2.19
CA MET A 27 0.50 4.86 -1.97
C MET A 27 0.28 3.52 -1.25
N PRO A 28 -0.50 3.48 -0.18
CA PRO A 28 -0.71 2.25 0.56
C PRO A 28 -1.46 1.22 -0.30
N LEU A 29 -1.08 -0.05 -0.14
CA LEU A 29 -1.89 -1.17 -0.60
C LEU A 29 -2.91 -1.51 0.48
N ILE A 30 -4.19 -1.48 0.11
CA ILE A 30 -5.30 -1.76 1.01
C ILE A 30 -5.86 -3.14 0.69
N ARG A 31 -5.83 -4.06 1.66
CA ARG A 31 -6.41 -5.40 1.50
C ARG A 31 -7.94 -5.33 1.52
N MET A 32 -8.57 -5.68 0.40
CA MET A 32 -10.04 -5.65 0.24
C MET A 32 -10.66 -6.97 0.67
N GLN A 33 -10.65 -7.23 1.99
CA GLN A 33 -11.11 -8.50 2.56
C GLN A 33 -12.57 -8.81 2.19
N HIS A 34 -13.42 -7.78 2.12
CA HIS A 34 -14.84 -7.92 1.81
C HIS A 34 -15.10 -8.37 0.38
N LEU A 35 -14.30 -7.88 -0.57
CA LEU A 35 -14.42 -8.24 -1.98
C LEU A 35 -13.91 -9.67 -2.24
N ALA A 36 -12.92 -10.12 -1.47
CA ALA A 36 -12.32 -11.44 -1.62
C ALA A 36 -13.06 -12.55 -0.85
N ARG A 37 -14.13 -12.26 -0.09
CA ARG A 37 -14.78 -13.23 0.83
C ARG A 37 -15.19 -14.54 0.18
N GLU A 38 -15.64 -14.48 -1.08
CA GLU A 38 -16.16 -15.63 -1.83
C GLU A 38 -15.14 -16.25 -2.79
N LEU A 39 -13.87 -15.84 -2.70
CA LEU A 39 -12.79 -16.27 -3.60
C LEU A 39 -11.68 -16.97 -2.79
N PRO A 40 -11.81 -18.29 -2.52
CA PRO A 40 -10.84 -19.03 -1.72
C PRO A 40 -9.43 -18.94 -2.31
N GLY A 41 -8.46 -18.58 -1.48
CA GLY A 41 -7.05 -18.48 -1.88
C GLY A 41 -6.69 -17.24 -2.71
N ILE A 42 -7.65 -16.35 -2.99
CA ILE A 42 -7.41 -15.08 -3.70
C ILE A 42 -7.30 -13.94 -2.70
N GLU A 43 -6.29 -13.10 -2.88
CA GLU A 43 -6.17 -11.83 -2.18
C GLU A 43 -6.34 -10.68 -3.17
N ILE A 44 -7.19 -9.71 -2.82
CA ILE A 44 -7.40 -8.52 -3.62
C ILE A 44 -6.86 -7.32 -2.86
N TYR A 45 -5.98 -6.58 -3.50
CA TYR A 45 -5.40 -5.34 -2.99
C TYR A 45 -5.75 -4.18 -3.92
N GLY A 46 -6.23 -3.08 -3.34
CA GLY A 46 -6.36 -1.81 -4.03
C GLY A 46 -5.11 -0.96 -3.77
N LYS A 47 -4.54 -0.38 -4.82
CA LYS A 47 -3.52 0.67 -4.68
C LYS A 47 -4.24 2.01 -4.52
N ALA A 48 -4.06 2.65 -3.37
CA ALA A 48 -4.82 3.85 -3.02
C ALA A 48 -4.25 5.11 -3.71
N GLU A 49 -4.27 5.17 -5.04
CA GLU A 49 -3.67 6.25 -5.83
C GLU A 49 -4.25 7.63 -5.54
N PHE A 50 -5.52 7.69 -5.10
CA PHE A 50 -6.19 8.92 -4.66
C PHE A 50 -5.50 9.62 -3.47
N PHE A 51 -4.52 8.99 -2.81
CA PHE A 51 -3.66 9.63 -1.80
C PHE A 51 -2.55 10.49 -2.42
N ASN A 52 -2.27 10.36 -3.73
CA ASN A 52 -1.31 11.23 -4.41
C ASN A 52 -1.85 12.67 -4.44
N PRO A 53 -0.98 13.68 -4.35
CA PRO A 53 -1.35 15.05 -4.67
C PRO A 53 -2.01 15.12 -6.05
N GLY A 54 -3.19 15.74 -6.14
CA GLY A 54 -3.98 15.81 -7.37
C GLY A 54 -5.15 14.81 -7.45
N GLY A 55 -5.18 13.80 -6.56
CA GLY A 55 -6.38 13.01 -6.27
C GLY A 55 -6.81 11.98 -7.33
N GLN A 56 -5.91 11.53 -8.21
CA GLN A 56 -6.18 10.50 -9.23
C GLN A 56 -5.52 9.16 -8.89
#